data_AF-A0A7J9E4D9-F1
#
_entry.id   AF-A0A7J9E4D9-F1
#
_cell.length_a   1.000
_cell.length_b   1.000
_cell.length_c   1.000
_cell.angle_alpha   90.00
_cell.angle_beta   90.00
_cell.angle_gamma   90.00
#
_symmetry.space_group_name_H-M   'P 1'
#
loop_
_entity.id
_entity.type
_entity.pdbx_description
1 polymer ?
#
loop_
_entity_poly.entity_id
_entity_poly.type
_entity_poly.pdbx_seq_one_letter_code
_entity_poly.pdbx_strand_id
1 'polypeptide(L)'
;MAFIQYSSPCFRTPSFPTLSVPIRASSRLSLPTTFRKWVPEFRVKSLNWKNGAYEANILGVGFAEAKVGVNKPELLPREFTPVIDVAGFLSDGQEKRLIQEISDIEKNTGFKLRVLAQNYPDTPGLAIKDFWQVDDRTIVFVADPTFGNILNFNIGDSVDLDIPRSFWSRLAGKYGNMFYWKEKGEDASIEAAVMAISNCLREPVGPNNCSEVK
;
A
#
# COMPACT_ATOMS: atom_id res chain seq x y z
N MET A 1 -7.03 -82.53 25.75
CA MET A 1 -7.96 -81.40 25.55
C MET A 1 -8.11 -80.69 26.89
N ALA A 2 -7.48 -79.53 27.05
CA ALA A 2 -7.60 -78.70 28.25
C ALA A 2 -7.70 -77.24 27.78
N PHE A 3 -8.88 -76.65 27.92
CA PHE A 3 -9.14 -75.24 27.62
C PHE A 3 -8.92 -74.43 28.89
N ILE A 4 -7.96 -73.51 28.87
CA ILE A 4 -7.75 -72.51 29.92
C ILE A 4 -8.59 -71.27 29.54
N GLN A 5 -9.63 -70.99 30.32
CA GLN A 5 -10.39 -69.74 30.25
C GLN A 5 -9.57 -68.60 30.87
N TYR A 6 -9.27 -67.58 30.08
CA TYR A 6 -8.76 -66.30 30.57
C TYR A 6 -9.91 -65.30 30.70
N SER A 7 -10.04 -64.71 31.89
CA SER A 7 -11.00 -63.67 32.22
C SER A 7 -10.50 -62.30 31.72
N SER A 8 -11.35 -61.56 30.99
CA SER A 8 -11.05 -60.20 30.53
C SER A 8 -11.08 -59.17 31.67
N PRO A 9 -10.16 -58.18 31.71
CA PRO A 9 -10.25 -57.07 32.65
C PRO A 9 -11.15 -55.94 32.13
N CYS A 10 -12.07 -55.50 32.99
CA CYS A 10 -12.98 -54.38 32.78
C CYS A 10 -12.24 -53.06 33.07
N PHE A 11 -12.00 -52.23 32.05
CA PHE A 11 -11.42 -50.90 32.21
C PHE A 11 -12.55 -49.87 32.40
N ARG A 12 -12.61 -49.28 33.61
CA ARG A 12 -13.45 -48.11 33.92
C ARG A 12 -12.73 -46.83 33.50
N THR A 13 -13.37 -46.04 32.66
CA THR A 13 -12.98 -44.66 32.32
C THR A 13 -13.45 -43.69 33.41
N PRO A 14 -12.58 -42.83 33.96
CA PRO A 14 -13.02 -41.70 34.78
C PRO A 14 -13.32 -40.49 33.89
N SER A 15 -14.51 -39.92 34.06
CA SER A 15 -14.93 -38.65 33.48
C SER A 15 -14.30 -37.47 34.22
N PHE A 16 -13.67 -36.56 33.49
CA PHE A 16 -13.15 -35.30 34.03
C PHE A 16 -14.27 -34.22 34.05
N PRO A 17 -14.41 -33.43 35.12
CA PRO A 17 -15.36 -32.34 35.17
C PRO A 17 -14.84 -31.10 34.42
N THR A 18 -15.71 -30.52 33.60
CA THR A 18 -15.53 -29.25 32.89
C THR A 18 -15.69 -28.07 33.86
N LEU A 19 -14.60 -27.34 34.12
CA LEU A 19 -14.64 -26.05 34.82
C LEU A 19 -14.88 -24.93 33.79
N SER A 20 -16.08 -24.38 33.79
CA SER A 20 -16.41 -23.16 33.04
C SER A 20 -16.06 -21.93 33.87
N VAL A 21 -15.12 -21.12 33.36
CA VAL A 21 -14.80 -19.79 33.92
C VAL A 21 -15.53 -18.73 33.08
N PRO A 22 -16.31 -17.80 33.67
CA PRO A 22 -16.90 -16.71 32.91
C PRO A 22 -15.85 -15.61 32.69
N ILE A 23 -15.39 -15.44 31.45
CA ILE A 23 -14.61 -14.26 31.06
C ILE A 23 -15.56 -13.09 30.86
N ARG A 24 -15.50 -12.15 31.81
CA ARG A 24 -16.16 -10.85 31.78
C ARG A 24 -15.49 -9.97 30.71
N ALA A 25 -16.12 -9.86 29.55
CA ALA A 25 -15.71 -8.91 28.51
C ALA A 25 -15.96 -7.48 29.01
N SER A 26 -14.88 -6.73 29.29
CA SER A 26 -14.96 -5.28 29.46
C SER A 26 -14.86 -4.63 28.10
N SER A 27 -15.98 -4.11 27.60
CA SER A 27 -16.03 -3.26 26.42
C SER A 27 -15.32 -1.93 26.72
N ARG A 28 -14.11 -1.75 26.19
CA ARG A 28 -13.57 -0.41 25.96
C ARG A 28 -13.58 -0.17 24.45
N LEU A 29 -14.63 0.51 24.00
CA LEU A 29 -14.61 1.21 22.73
C LEU A 29 -13.48 2.24 22.78
N SER A 30 -12.39 1.99 22.08
CA SER A 30 -11.46 3.04 21.66
C SER A 30 -11.74 3.33 20.20
N LEU A 31 -12.39 4.47 19.95
CA LEU A 31 -12.44 5.14 18.65
C LEU A 31 -10.99 5.33 18.14
N PRO A 32 -10.63 4.95 16.90
CA PRO A 32 -9.37 5.37 16.34
C PRO A 32 -9.50 6.85 15.95
N THR A 33 -8.94 7.70 16.79
CA THR A 33 -8.67 9.10 16.47
C THR A 33 -7.61 9.19 15.37
N THR A 34 -8.02 9.79 14.24
CA THR A 34 -7.21 10.65 13.35
C THR A 34 -5.99 10.05 12.65
N PHE A 35 -6.18 9.73 11.36
CA PHE A 35 -5.15 9.76 10.32
C PHE A 35 -4.54 11.18 10.20
N ARG A 36 -3.41 11.40 10.88
CA ARG A 36 -2.63 12.65 10.86
C ARG A 36 -1.16 12.41 10.52
N LYS A 37 -0.88 11.58 9.51
CA LYS A 37 0.49 11.34 9.04
C LYS A 37 0.60 11.42 7.52
N TRP A 38 0.25 12.57 6.97
CA TRP A 38 0.71 12.95 5.65
C TRP A 38 1.15 14.41 5.65
N VAL A 39 2.29 14.65 6.30
CA VAL A 39 3.12 15.84 6.13
C VAL A 39 4.53 15.32 5.86
N PRO A 40 5.22 15.75 4.80
CA PRO A 40 6.65 15.48 4.66
C PRO A 40 7.40 16.27 5.73
N GLU A 41 7.89 15.57 6.75
CA GLU A 41 8.83 16.12 7.75
C GLU A 41 10.16 16.44 7.06
N PHE A 42 10.31 17.68 6.57
CA PHE A 42 11.61 18.22 6.20
C PHE A 42 12.40 18.52 7.48
N ARG A 43 13.16 17.53 7.94
CA ARG A 43 14.14 17.69 9.02
C ARG A 43 15.32 18.52 8.50
N VAL A 44 15.28 19.83 8.74
CA VAL A 44 16.43 20.72 8.56
C VAL A 44 17.45 20.39 9.67
N LYS A 45 18.65 19.94 9.30
CA LYS A 45 19.77 19.80 10.23
C LYS A 45 20.16 21.21 10.71
N SER A 46 19.92 21.50 11.98
CA SER A 46 20.33 22.74 12.63
C SER A 46 21.86 22.86 12.60
N LEU A 47 22.39 23.86 11.89
CA LEU A 47 23.75 24.35 12.10
C LEU A 47 23.78 25.10 13.43
N ASN A 48 24.68 24.71 14.33
CA ASN A 48 24.97 25.47 15.54
C ASN A 48 25.78 26.72 15.16
N TRP A 49 25.11 27.87 15.11
CA TRP A 49 25.72 29.18 14.93
C TRP A 49 25.98 29.83 16.29
N LYS A 50 27.22 30.24 16.53
CA LYS A 50 27.65 30.95 17.75
C LYS A 50 27.26 32.42 17.65
N ASN A 51 26.73 32.94 18.76
CA ASN A 51 26.17 34.27 18.95
C ASN A 51 27.06 35.42 18.42
N GLY A 52 26.47 36.29 17.60
CA GLY A 52 26.99 37.61 17.26
C GLY A 52 25.79 38.53 17.00
N ALA A 53 25.56 39.47 17.91
CA ALA A 53 24.41 40.37 17.90
C ALA A 53 24.62 41.56 16.95
N TYR A 54 23.65 41.82 16.08
CA TYR A 54 23.27 43.15 15.60
C TYR A 54 21.88 43.06 14.94
N GLU A 55 21.04 44.06 15.20
CA GLU A 55 19.65 44.16 14.74
C GLU A 55 19.54 44.42 13.23
N ALA A 56 18.50 43.86 12.60
CA ALA A 56 17.73 44.53 11.55
C ALA A 56 16.42 43.77 11.27
N ASN A 57 15.31 44.50 11.37
CA ASN A 57 13.97 44.15 10.90
C ASN A 57 13.99 43.61 9.46
N ILE A 58 13.25 42.52 9.17
CA ILE A 58 12.26 42.40 8.08
C ILE A 58 11.38 41.18 8.38
N LEU A 59 10.06 41.42 8.40
CA LEU A 59 9.00 40.41 8.29
C LEU A 59 9.17 39.61 6.99
N GLY A 60 9.86 38.47 7.07
CA GLY A 60 9.92 37.49 6.00
C GLY A 60 8.96 36.35 6.30
N VAL A 61 7.67 36.56 6.05
CA VAL A 61 6.72 35.45 5.88
C VAL A 61 7.16 34.72 4.62
N GLY A 62 7.93 33.64 4.79
CA GLY A 62 8.16 32.67 3.75
C GLY A 62 6.82 32.03 3.44
N PHE A 63 6.09 32.58 2.47
CA PHE A 63 5.03 31.84 1.81
C PHE A 63 5.68 30.59 1.24
N ALA A 64 5.39 29.44 1.84
CA ALA A 64 5.51 28.20 1.11
C ALA A 64 4.66 28.37 -0.15
N GLU A 65 5.29 28.39 -1.32
CA GLU A 65 4.64 28.10 -2.58
C GLU A 65 4.11 26.67 -2.49
N ALA A 66 2.96 26.50 -1.83
CA ALA A 66 2.07 25.42 -2.15
C ALA A 66 1.86 25.56 -3.65
N LYS A 67 2.26 24.56 -4.45
CA LYS A 67 2.02 24.55 -5.89
C LYS A 67 0.51 24.58 -6.13
N VAL A 68 -0.08 25.78 -6.15
CA VAL A 68 -1.53 26.04 -6.23
C VAL A 68 -2.13 25.57 -7.57
N GLY A 69 -1.31 25.20 -8.55
CA GLY A 69 -1.76 24.93 -9.93
C GLY A 69 -1.74 23.48 -10.41
N VAL A 70 -1.48 22.46 -9.57
CA VAL A 70 -1.29 21.07 -10.03
C VAL A 70 -2.45 20.12 -9.72
N ASN A 71 -3.58 20.63 -9.23
CA ASN A 71 -4.75 19.81 -8.88
C ASN A 71 -5.85 19.99 -9.93
N LYS A 72 -5.88 19.08 -10.92
CA LYS A 72 -6.80 19.10 -12.06
C LYS A 72 -7.82 17.95 -11.98
N PRO A 73 -8.89 18.06 -11.16
CA PRO A 73 -9.89 17.01 -10.99
C PRO A 73 -10.63 16.64 -12.29
N GLU A 74 -10.64 17.53 -13.28
CA GLU A 74 -11.22 17.31 -14.60
C GLU A 74 -10.54 16.19 -15.41
N LEU A 75 -9.33 15.78 -15.01
CA LEU A 75 -8.62 14.65 -15.62
C LEU A 75 -9.18 13.28 -15.16
N LEU A 76 -10.06 13.27 -14.18
CA LEU A 76 -10.65 12.04 -13.67
C LEU A 76 -11.81 11.58 -14.58
N PRO A 77 -11.94 10.26 -14.80
CA PRO A 77 -13.06 9.72 -15.54
C PRO A 77 -14.37 9.89 -14.75
N ARG A 78 -15.50 9.91 -15.48
CA ARG A 78 -16.83 10.03 -14.88
C ARG A 78 -17.29 8.73 -14.22
N GLU A 79 -16.88 7.61 -14.79
CA GLU A 79 -17.18 6.29 -14.30
C GLU A 79 -15.99 5.74 -13.52
N PHE A 80 -16.29 4.96 -12.48
CA PHE A 80 -15.26 4.33 -11.66
C PHE A 80 -14.42 3.37 -12.49
N THR A 81 -13.10 3.54 -12.41
CA THR A 81 -12.11 2.58 -12.91
C THR A 81 -10.94 2.50 -11.93
N PRO A 82 -10.38 1.31 -11.66
CA PRO A 82 -9.21 1.17 -10.80
C PRO A 82 -7.91 1.60 -11.48
N VAL A 83 -7.90 1.80 -12.80
CA VAL A 83 -6.75 2.26 -13.59
C VAL A 83 -7.13 3.56 -14.28
N ILE A 84 -6.32 4.59 -14.09
CA ILE A 84 -6.47 5.88 -14.76
C ILE A 84 -5.13 6.19 -15.43
N ASP A 85 -5.13 6.27 -16.76
CA ASP A 85 -3.97 6.68 -17.54
C ASP A 85 -4.22 8.03 -18.21
N VAL A 86 -3.74 9.08 -17.55
CA VAL A 86 -3.79 10.45 -18.06
C VAL A 86 -2.67 10.71 -19.06
N ALA A 87 -1.54 10.01 -18.91
CA ALA A 87 -0.33 10.25 -19.71
C ALA A 87 -0.33 9.49 -21.04
N GLY A 88 -1.20 8.49 -21.20
CA GLY A 88 -1.25 7.64 -22.38
C GLY A 88 -0.06 6.67 -22.47
N PHE A 89 0.40 6.17 -21.32
CA PHE A 89 1.46 5.15 -21.29
C PHE A 89 0.94 3.77 -21.70
N LEU A 90 -0.31 3.44 -21.41
CA LEU A 90 -0.91 2.12 -21.61
C LEU A 90 -1.74 2.09 -22.89
N SER A 91 -1.65 0.98 -23.62
CA SER A 91 -2.64 0.68 -24.66
C SER A 91 -3.97 0.22 -24.05
N ASP A 92 -5.08 0.37 -24.79
CA ASP A 92 -6.41 -0.11 -24.37
C ASP A 92 -6.41 -1.60 -23.94
N GLY A 93 -5.58 -2.42 -24.58
CA GLY A 93 -5.44 -3.84 -24.26
C GLY A 93 -4.74 -4.06 -22.92
N GLN A 94 -3.68 -3.29 -22.64
CA GLN A 94 -2.99 -3.31 -21.35
C GLN A 94 -3.91 -2.80 -20.25
N GLU A 95 -4.59 -1.67 -20.45
CA GLU A 95 -5.51 -1.12 -19.45
C GLU A 95 -6.60 -2.13 -19.06
N LYS A 96 -7.26 -2.75 -20.04
CA LYS A 96 -8.27 -3.80 -19.77
C LYS A 96 -7.71 -4.98 -19.01
N ARG A 97 -6.49 -5.43 -19.35
CA ARG A 97 -5.82 -6.54 -18.66
C ARG A 97 -5.48 -6.18 -17.22
N LEU A 98 -4.98 -4.96 -16.97
CA LEU A 98 -4.68 -4.48 -15.62
C LEU A 98 -5.95 -4.31 -14.78
N ILE A 99 -7.03 -3.77 -15.37
CA ILE A 99 -8.33 -3.67 -14.69
C ILE A 99 -8.83 -5.06 -14.26
N GLN A 100 -8.74 -6.05 -15.14
CA GLN A 100 -9.14 -7.42 -14.82
C GLN A 100 -8.29 -7.99 -13.68
N GLU A 101 -6.96 -7.88 -13.79
CA GLU A 101 -6.02 -8.38 -12.79
C GLU A 101 -6.27 -7.74 -11.41
N ILE A 102 -6.47 -6.43 -11.37
CA ILE A 102 -6.77 -5.68 -10.14
C ILE A 102 -8.11 -6.11 -9.54
N SER A 103 -9.13 -6.30 -10.38
CA SER A 103 -10.44 -6.77 -9.93
C SER A 103 -10.34 -8.17 -9.31
N ASP A 104 -9.51 -9.03 -9.88
CA ASP A 104 -9.27 -10.38 -9.36
C ASP A 104 -8.49 -10.35 -8.04
N ILE A 105 -7.51 -9.45 -7.87
CA ILE A 105 -6.83 -9.25 -6.58
C ILE A 105 -7.85 -8.81 -5.52
N GLU A 106 -8.66 -7.81 -5.82
CA GLU A 106 -9.64 -7.25 -4.87
C GLU A 106 -10.66 -8.30 -4.44
N LYS A 107 -11.16 -9.09 -5.40
CA LYS A 107 -12.09 -10.19 -5.12
C LYS A 107 -11.47 -11.29 -4.26
N ASN A 108 -10.22 -11.67 -4.54
CA ASN A 108 -9.60 -12.83 -3.91
C ASN A 108 -8.96 -12.53 -2.55
N THR A 109 -8.46 -11.30 -2.36
CA THR A 109 -7.67 -10.91 -1.18
C THR A 109 -8.38 -9.87 -0.32
N GLY A 110 -9.31 -9.10 -0.89
CA GLY A 110 -9.93 -7.95 -0.23
C GLY A 110 -9.07 -6.68 -0.20
N PHE A 111 -7.88 -6.69 -0.82
CA PHE A 111 -7.04 -5.50 -0.99
C PHE A 111 -7.36 -4.77 -2.28
N LYS A 112 -7.32 -3.43 -2.23
CA LYS A 112 -7.65 -2.57 -3.36
C LYS A 112 -6.37 -2.01 -3.97
N LEU A 113 -6.03 -2.41 -5.20
CA LEU A 113 -4.96 -1.75 -5.95
C LEU A 113 -5.58 -0.68 -6.86
N ARG A 114 -4.99 0.52 -6.90
CA ARG A 114 -5.42 1.62 -7.77
C ARG A 114 -4.20 2.19 -8.48
N VAL A 115 -4.28 2.32 -9.81
CA VAL A 115 -3.14 2.69 -10.66
C VAL A 115 -3.41 4.03 -11.33
N LEU A 116 -2.52 5.00 -11.12
CA LEU A 116 -2.56 6.32 -11.75
C LEU A 116 -1.29 6.50 -12.61
N ALA A 117 -1.43 6.43 -13.92
CA ALA A 117 -0.38 6.84 -14.85
C ALA A 117 -0.58 8.32 -15.22
N GLN A 118 0.42 9.14 -14.92
CA GLN A 118 0.34 10.59 -15.08
C GLN A 118 1.70 11.18 -15.47
N ASN A 119 1.70 12.46 -15.84
CA ASN A 119 2.91 13.19 -16.17
C ASN A 119 2.81 14.63 -15.62
N TYR A 120 3.66 14.97 -14.64
CA TYR A 120 3.68 16.32 -14.08
C TYR A 120 3.94 17.38 -15.17
N PRO A 121 3.20 18.53 -15.17
CA PRO A 121 2.30 19.02 -14.12
C PRO A 121 0.82 18.60 -14.26
N ASP A 122 0.49 17.75 -15.22
CA ASP A 122 -0.89 17.32 -15.49
C ASP A 122 -1.29 16.19 -14.54
N THR A 123 -1.68 16.57 -13.31
CA THR A 123 -2.02 15.62 -12.26
C THR A 123 -3.42 15.86 -11.69
N PRO A 124 -4.22 14.82 -11.43
CA PRO A 124 -5.51 14.96 -10.75
C PRO A 124 -5.36 15.35 -9.28
N GLY A 125 -4.14 15.36 -8.74
CA GLY A 125 -3.83 15.86 -7.41
C GLY A 125 -4.55 15.09 -6.31
N LEU A 126 -5.14 15.83 -5.36
CA LEU A 126 -5.80 15.23 -4.20
C LEU A 126 -7.16 14.61 -4.52
N ALA A 127 -7.78 14.99 -5.65
CA ALA A 127 -9.11 14.52 -6.03
C ALA A 127 -9.17 13.00 -6.26
N ILE A 128 -8.03 12.38 -6.57
CA ILE A 128 -7.91 10.93 -6.75
C ILE A 128 -8.35 10.14 -5.50
N LYS A 129 -8.14 10.71 -4.30
CA LYS A 129 -8.45 10.05 -3.03
C LYS A 129 -9.95 9.91 -2.84
N ASP A 130 -10.69 10.97 -3.16
CA ASP A 130 -12.15 11.01 -3.05
C ASP A 130 -12.79 10.18 -4.17
N PHE A 131 -12.23 10.20 -5.38
CA PHE A 131 -12.72 9.39 -6.49
C PHE A 131 -12.65 7.89 -6.20
N TRP A 132 -11.50 7.41 -5.70
CA TRP A 132 -11.33 5.98 -5.39
C TRP A 132 -11.81 5.57 -4.01
N GLN A 133 -12.22 6.51 -3.15
CA GLN A 133 -12.60 6.26 -1.76
C GLN A 133 -11.50 5.46 -1.04
N VAL A 134 -10.27 5.99 -1.10
CA VAL A 134 -9.07 5.33 -0.58
C VAL A 134 -9.21 5.05 0.92
N ASP A 135 -8.99 3.80 1.31
CA ASP A 135 -9.08 3.30 2.70
C ASP A 135 -7.79 2.58 3.14
N ASP A 136 -7.79 2.04 4.36
CA ASP A 136 -6.63 1.35 4.96
C ASP A 136 -6.20 0.09 4.20
N ARG A 137 -7.06 -0.45 3.32
CA ARG A 137 -6.78 -1.63 2.48
C ARG A 137 -6.42 -1.25 1.05
N THR A 138 -6.24 0.04 0.78
CA THR A 138 -5.97 0.55 -0.55
C THR A 138 -4.49 0.84 -0.75
N ILE A 139 -3.96 0.40 -1.89
CA ILE A 139 -2.65 0.75 -2.41
C ILE A 139 -2.88 1.68 -3.60
N VAL A 140 -2.41 2.92 -3.48
CA VAL A 140 -2.37 3.87 -4.61
C VAL A 140 -0.99 3.84 -5.22
N PHE A 141 -0.91 3.24 -6.40
CA PHE A 141 0.29 3.18 -7.23
C PHE A 141 0.24 4.29 -8.28
N VAL A 142 1.17 5.23 -8.19
CA VAL A 142 1.34 6.34 -9.14
C VAL A 142 2.57 6.07 -10.01
N ALA A 143 2.39 6.12 -11.33
CA ALA A 143 3.44 6.06 -12.32
C ALA A 143 3.68 7.46 -12.92
N ASP A 144 4.84 8.07 -12.64
CA ASP A 144 5.21 9.41 -13.08
C ASP A 144 6.74 9.51 -13.33
N PRO A 145 7.18 9.68 -14.59
CA PRO A 145 8.61 9.65 -14.93
C PRO A 145 9.40 10.87 -14.40
N THR A 146 8.73 11.91 -13.91
CA THR A 146 9.34 13.18 -13.49
C THR A 146 10.34 13.02 -12.35
N PHE A 147 10.16 12.02 -11.48
CA PHE A 147 10.93 11.87 -10.24
C PHE A 147 12.14 10.94 -10.38
N GLY A 148 12.50 10.56 -11.62
CA GLY A 148 13.58 9.62 -11.92
C GLY A 148 13.18 8.17 -11.67
N ASN A 149 12.68 7.86 -10.47
CA ASN A 149 11.91 6.63 -10.28
C ASN A 149 10.47 6.84 -10.75
N ILE A 150 10.02 6.05 -11.72
CA ILE A 150 8.66 6.19 -12.26
C ILE A 150 7.60 5.66 -11.28
N LEU A 151 7.95 4.74 -10.37
CA LEU A 151 6.99 4.09 -9.48
C LEU A 151 6.94 4.77 -8.11
N ASN A 152 5.75 5.18 -7.69
CA ASN A 152 5.50 5.74 -6.36
C ASN A 152 4.26 5.07 -5.72
N PHE A 153 4.34 4.74 -4.44
CA PHE A 153 3.31 3.97 -3.73
C PHE A 153 2.84 4.71 -2.48
N ASN A 154 1.53 4.84 -2.32
CA ASN A 154 0.89 5.19 -1.06
C ASN A 154 0.14 3.97 -0.56
N ILE A 155 0.52 3.50 0.63
CA ILE A 155 0.11 2.20 1.17
C ILE A 155 -0.81 2.47 2.35
N GLY A 156 -2.01 1.87 2.36
CA GLY A 156 -2.92 1.92 3.49
C GLY A 156 -2.41 1.12 4.70
N ASP A 157 -2.86 1.49 5.89
CA ASP A 157 -2.32 0.97 7.15
C ASP A 157 -2.49 -0.54 7.31
N SER A 158 -3.59 -1.13 6.82
CA SER A 158 -3.78 -2.59 6.89
C SER A 158 -2.81 -3.33 5.98
N VAL A 159 -2.45 -2.73 4.84
CA VAL A 159 -1.49 -3.30 3.90
C VAL A 159 -0.06 -3.24 4.45
N ASP A 160 0.31 -2.15 5.15
CA ASP A 160 1.65 -1.99 5.74
C ASP A 160 1.94 -3.01 6.86
N LEU A 161 0.89 -3.56 7.48
CA LEU A 161 1.00 -4.64 8.46
C LEU A 161 1.28 -6.00 7.81
N ASP A 162 0.67 -6.25 6.65
CA ASP A 162 0.71 -7.56 6.00
C ASP A 162 1.88 -7.68 5.01
N ILE A 163 2.35 -6.57 4.43
CA ILE A 163 3.40 -6.55 3.40
C ILE A 163 4.66 -5.87 3.93
N PRO A 164 5.83 -6.55 3.91
CA PRO A 164 7.08 -5.96 4.36
C PRO A 164 7.43 -4.68 3.58
N ARG A 165 7.75 -3.60 4.29
CA ARG A 165 8.21 -2.33 3.72
C ARG A 165 9.33 -2.46 2.68
N SER A 166 10.19 -3.46 2.85
CA SER A 166 11.30 -3.75 1.94
C SER A 166 10.85 -4.21 0.54
N PHE A 167 9.63 -4.76 0.41
CA PHE A 167 9.05 -5.14 -0.87
C PHE A 167 8.91 -3.94 -1.79
N TRP A 168 8.30 -2.85 -1.30
CA TRP A 168 8.07 -1.63 -2.07
C TRP A 168 9.37 -0.99 -2.56
N SER A 169 10.40 -0.92 -1.70
CA SER A 169 11.70 -0.40 -2.11
C SER A 169 12.40 -1.27 -3.14
N ARG A 170 12.26 -2.60 -3.06
CA ARG A 170 12.82 -3.54 -4.05
C ARG A 170 12.07 -3.45 -5.36
N LEU A 171 10.75 -3.33 -5.31
CA LEU A 171 9.88 -3.18 -6.48
C LEU A 171 10.23 -1.90 -7.25
N ALA A 172 10.27 -0.76 -6.54
CA ALA A 172 10.68 0.52 -7.10
C ALA A 172 12.12 0.47 -7.64
N GLY A 173 13.04 -0.20 -6.94
CA GLY A 173 14.42 -0.38 -7.41
C GLY A 173 14.52 -1.23 -8.68
N LYS A 174 13.72 -2.29 -8.81
CA LYS A 174 13.78 -3.24 -9.92
C LYS A 174 13.12 -2.70 -11.19
N TYR A 175 11.86 -2.26 -11.09
CA TYR A 175 11.04 -1.87 -12.23
C TYR A 175 10.85 -0.36 -12.36
N GLY A 176 11.15 0.40 -11.32
CA GLY A 176 10.91 1.84 -11.32
C GLY A 176 12.13 2.70 -11.62
N ASN A 177 13.33 2.16 -11.59
CA ASN A 177 14.54 2.93 -11.83
C ASN A 177 14.60 3.46 -13.28
N MET A 178 15.24 4.62 -13.46
CA MET A 178 15.34 5.31 -14.75
C MET A 178 15.93 4.50 -15.88
N PHE A 179 16.86 3.59 -15.60
CA PHE A 179 17.45 2.75 -16.64
C PHE A 179 16.44 1.74 -17.17
N TYR A 180 15.66 1.13 -16.27
CA TYR A 180 14.68 0.12 -16.65
C TYR A 180 13.57 0.72 -17.52
N TRP A 181 12.89 1.78 -17.05
CA TRP A 181 11.73 2.30 -17.78
C TRP A 181 12.11 3.01 -19.09
N LYS A 182 13.30 3.61 -19.18
CA LYS A 182 13.80 4.17 -20.45
C LYS A 182 14.18 3.10 -21.47
N GLU A 183 14.58 1.90 -21.02
CA GLU A 183 14.94 0.79 -21.92
C GLU A 183 13.73 -0.05 -22.30
N LYS A 184 12.85 -0.35 -21.34
CA LYS A 184 11.71 -1.27 -21.50
C LYS A 184 10.40 -0.59 -21.83
N GLY A 185 10.27 0.70 -21.56
CA GLY A 185 9.03 1.44 -21.65
C GLY A 185 8.39 1.68 -20.27
N GLU A 186 7.67 2.79 -20.18
CA GLU A 186 6.86 3.16 -19.02
C GLU A 186 5.74 2.13 -18.79
N ASP A 187 5.13 1.65 -19.88
CA ASP A 187 4.07 0.64 -19.89
C ASP A 187 4.54 -0.70 -19.29
N ALA A 188 5.71 -1.19 -19.73
CA ALA A 188 6.31 -2.43 -19.22
C ALA A 188 6.66 -2.30 -17.73
N SER A 189 7.07 -1.11 -17.30
CA SER A 189 7.38 -0.82 -15.89
C SER A 189 6.13 -0.85 -15.02
N ILE A 190 5.02 -0.30 -15.51
CA ILE A 190 3.72 -0.34 -14.85
C ILE A 190 3.19 -1.77 -14.78
N GLU A 191 3.18 -2.49 -15.90
CA GLU A 191 2.68 -3.87 -15.97
C GLU A 191 3.48 -4.80 -15.04
N ALA A 192 4.82 -4.74 -15.10
CA ALA A 192 5.68 -5.54 -14.22
C ALA A 192 5.44 -5.22 -12.74
N ALA A 193 5.23 -3.94 -12.40
CA ALA A 193 4.92 -3.54 -11.04
C ALA A 193 3.58 -4.08 -10.55
N VAL A 194 2.51 -3.96 -11.36
CA VAL A 194 1.19 -4.49 -11.01
C VAL A 194 1.23 -6.01 -10.84
N MET A 195 1.89 -6.73 -11.75
CA MET A 195 2.00 -8.19 -11.64
C MET A 195 2.78 -8.62 -10.39
N ALA A 196 3.87 -7.93 -10.04
CA ALA A 196 4.63 -8.23 -8.84
C ALA A 196 3.83 -7.96 -7.56
N ILE A 197 3.07 -6.87 -7.50
CA ILE A 197 2.15 -6.57 -6.39
C ILE A 197 1.08 -7.65 -6.30
N SER A 198 0.49 -8.02 -7.42
CA SER A 198 -0.53 -9.05 -7.51
C SER A 198 -0.04 -10.40 -6.96
N ASN A 199 1.15 -10.81 -7.38
CA ASN A 199 1.79 -12.03 -6.89
C ASN A 199 2.02 -11.97 -5.39
N CYS A 200 2.56 -10.86 -4.88
CA CYS A 200 2.78 -10.63 -3.44
C CYS A 200 1.47 -10.71 -2.64
N LEU A 201 0.41 -10.06 -3.08
CA LEU A 201 -0.88 -10.01 -2.38
C LEU A 201 -1.58 -11.38 -2.29
N ARG A 202 -1.26 -12.30 -3.21
CA ARG A 202 -1.79 -13.67 -3.21
C ARG A 202 -0.96 -14.62 -2.35
N GLU A 203 0.23 -14.24 -1.94
CA GLU A 203 1.03 -15.05 -1.02
C GLU A 203 0.42 -15.01 0.38
N PRO A 204 0.41 -16.14 1.11
CA PRO A 204 -0.08 -16.16 2.48
C PRO A 204 0.83 -15.31 3.38
N VAL A 205 0.23 -14.54 4.29
CA VAL A 205 0.96 -13.71 5.25
C VAL A 205 1.82 -14.59 6.14
N GLY A 206 3.11 -14.27 6.22
CA GLY A 206 4.09 -15.04 6.99
C GLY A 206 5.49 -14.43 6.89
N PRO A 207 6.51 -14.97 7.58
CA PRO A 207 7.83 -14.34 7.68
C PRO A 207 8.54 -14.08 6.34
N ASN A 208 8.18 -14.83 5.30
CA ASN A 208 8.83 -14.79 3.99
C ASN A 208 7.90 -14.28 2.87
N ASN A 209 6.72 -13.77 3.20
CA ASN A 209 5.80 -13.27 2.19
C ASN A 209 6.41 -12.06 1.46
N CYS A 210 6.20 -12.00 0.14
CA CYS A 210 6.72 -10.95 -0.71
C CYS A 210 8.25 -10.76 -0.61
N SER A 211 8.99 -11.81 -0.24
CA SER A 211 10.45 -11.78 -0.07
C SER A 211 11.19 -11.60 -1.39
N GLU A 212 10.54 -11.88 -2.52
CA GLU A 212 11.07 -11.72 -3.87
C GLU A 212 10.13 -10.85 -4.72
N VAL A 213 10.71 -10.05 -5.62
CA VAL A 213 9.95 -9.32 -6.64
C VAL A 213 9.98 -10.19 -7.89
N LYS A 214 8.88 -10.91 -8.13
CA LYS A 214 8.68 -11.77 -9.31
C LYS A 214 8.13 -10.92 -10.44
#